data_AF-A0A511R225-F1
#
_entry.id   AF-A0A511R225-F1
#
_cell.length_a   1.000
_cell.length_b   1.000
_cell.length_c   1.000
_cell.angle_alpha   90.00
_cell.angle_beta   90.00
_cell.angle_gamma   90.00
#
_symmetry.space_group_name_H-M   'P 1'
#
loop_
_entity.id
_entity.type
_entity.pdbx_description
1 polymer ?
#
loop_
_entity_poly.entity_id
_entity_poly.type
_entity_poly.pdbx_seq_one_letter_code
_entity_poly.pdbx_strand_id
1 'polypeptide(L)'
;MLEAGHDQPALQLLNNVFEQCQTYQQALDLLERLRRLPLAYNHNPTAARLYVQTLCRARRPDEILQFFSNHSPEAALWVYQAWALVRLGCYQEALQTLENATPATDMDWSIFYRSKGEALFWTGDPGWLEVFDGSRAHLQGTALGRMLLDRGWFLNHRGQRPAALVSWAEALAYLERDPYYLAWAHHSLGSALLHDQPHKAEQHLLEAYRVSRKEAAREFRARALVGLGAVRRSLGEWERALHSYQRAFKEAGDTQDRLLALWGWGHTLRLMGHVEQAFSKLIQAWELKPEEWLEADLAAVRLMLGEQKSVAESLPRLSGLLQAGKLGERGQMVLRVVEAELSRLQGCEHQARTILTGLSPQSLWVREELLCFPALAKQVGLDIQPTPYRVEVQPFGRLEVRVNGRRVPIAAISKAGELLVFLLVNGNKASLELLLDRLSDPANKNPRKALWETIEKLRRALGWKDSVQSCGGVYTLDPRAEWVCDLEPQSYPFPGAEDPSQTFMAGYYSEWVEEWRQQWLVV
;
A
#
# COMPACT_ATOMS: atom_id res chain seq x y z
N MET A 1 -42.13 13.70 6.36
CA MET A 1 -42.28 13.77 7.83
C MET A 1 -41.99 15.17 8.34
N LEU A 2 -40.79 15.71 8.10
CA LEU A 2 -40.43 17.09 8.48
C LEU A 2 -41.32 18.15 7.81
N GLU A 3 -41.62 18.03 6.52
CA GLU A 3 -42.56 18.92 5.81
C GLU A 3 -44.01 18.81 6.31
N ALA A 4 -44.34 17.72 7.01
CA ALA A 4 -45.65 17.47 7.60
C ALA A 4 -45.70 17.82 9.11
N GLY A 5 -44.65 18.45 9.66
CA GLY A 5 -44.57 18.83 11.07
C GLY A 5 -44.36 17.69 12.07
N HIS A 6 -43.94 16.51 11.59
CA HIS A 6 -43.65 15.34 12.44
C HIS A 6 -42.16 15.29 12.83
N ASP A 7 -41.70 16.30 13.56
CA ASP A 7 -40.28 16.56 13.80
C ASP A 7 -39.63 15.51 14.72
N GLN A 8 -40.28 15.16 15.83
CA GLN A 8 -39.79 14.18 16.82
C GLN A 8 -39.56 12.77 16.20
N PRO A 9 -40.55 12.15 15.54
CA PRO A 9 -40.34 10.85 14.89
C PRO A 9 -39.32 10.89 13.75
N ALA A 10 -39.24 12.00 13.02
CA ALA A 10 -38.27 12.16 11.94
C ALA A 10 -36.83 12.25 12.47
N LEU A 11 -36.59 13.00 13.56
CA LEU A 11 -35.28 13.07 14.21
C LEU A 11 -34.90 11.73 14.85
N GLN A 12 -35.86 11.00 15.43
CA GLN A 12 -35.62 9.65 15.94
C GLN A 12 -35.22 8.68 14.83
N LEU A 13 -35.87 8.76 13.65
CA LEU A 13 -35.49 7.96 12.49
C LEU A 13 -34.08 8.31 12.00
N LEU A 14 -33.74 9.59 11.91
CA LEU A 14 -32.39 10.03 11.54
C LEU A 14 -31.34 9.56 12.54
N ASN A 15 -31.64 9.60 13.84
CA ASN A 15 -30.76 9.06 14.88
C ASN A 15 -30.55 7.56 14.71
N ASN A 16 -31.61 6.79 14.43
CA ASN A 16 -31.49 5.36 14.17
C ASN A 16 -30.63 5.06 12.94
N VAL A 17 -30.78 5.84 11.86
CA VAL A 17 -29.93 5.73 10.66
C VAL A 17 -28.48 6.06 11.01
N PHE A 18 -28.24 7.11 11.79
CA PHE A 18 -26.91 7.49 12.25
C PHE A 18 -26.22 6.38 13.07
N GLU A 19 -26.94 5.73 14.00
CA GLU A 19 -26.40 4.61 14.78
C GLU A 19 -26.07 3.38 13.90
N GLN A 20 -26.83 3.19 12.82
CA GLN A 20 -26.59 2.12 11.84
C GLN A 20 -25.46 2.42 10.85
N CYS A 21 -24.97 3.66 10.78
CA CYS A 21 -23.84 4.02 9.91
C CYS A 21 -22.52 3.46 10.47
N GLN A 22 -22.12 2.30 9.97
CA GLN A 22 -20.91 1.61 10.39
C GLN A 22 -19.70 1.93 9.51
N THR A 23 -19.89 2.41 8.29
CA THR A 23 -18.79 2.65 7.32
C THR A 23 -18.52 4.12 7.05
N TYR A 24 -17.32 4.45 6.57
CA TYR A 24 -16.99 5.81 6.14
C TYR A 24 -17.91 6.30 5.01
N GLN A 25 -18.21 5.46 4.02
CA GLN A 25 -19.09 5.83 2.91
C GLN A 25 -20.52 6.14 3.38
N GLN A 26 -21.07 5.34 4.30
CA GLN A 26 -22.38 5.60 4.87
C GLN A 26 -22.45 6.94 5.61
N ALA A 27 -21.36 7.35 6.28
CA ALA A 27 -21.30 8.66 6.93
C ALA A 27 -21.32 9.82 5.91
N LEU A 28 -20.65 9.67 4.77
CA LEU A 28 -20.72 10.64 3.66
C LEU A 28 -22.13 10.70 3.07
N ASP A 29 -22.75 9.55 2.80
CA ASP A 29 -24.10 9.49 2.23
C ASP A 29 -25.15 10.07 3.18
N LEU A 30 -24.99 9.87 4.50
CA LEU A 30 -25.84 10.49 5.51
C LEU A 30 -25.64 11.99 5.56
N LEU A 31 -24.40 12.47 5.49
CA LEU A 31 -24.10 13.90 5.48
C LEU A 31 -24.79 14.61 4.32
N GLU A 32 -24.74 14.05 3.11
CA GLU A 32 -25.42 14.59 1.93
C GLU A 32 -26.95 14.70 2.11
N ARG A 33 -27.55 13.80 2.90
CA ARG A 33 -28.97 13.86 3.24
C ARG A 33 -29.25 14.92 4.30
N LEU A 34 -28.41 15.01 5.34
CA LEU A 34 -28.56 16.02 6.39
C LEU A 34 -28.40 17.45 5.87
N ARG A 35 -27.53 17.68 4.88
CA ARG A 35 -27.38 19.00 4.23
C ARG A 35 -28.64 19.51 3.52
N ARG A 36 -29.59 18.62 3.23
CA ARG A 36 -30.88 18.96 2.58
C ARG A 36 -31.97 19.27 3.59
N LEU A 37 -31.69 19.16 4.89
CA LEU A 37 -32.66 19.51 5.93
C LEU A 37 -32.95 21.02 5.90
N PRO A 38 -34.19 21.45 6.19
CA PRO A 38 -34.53 22.87 6.25
C PRO A 38 -33.70 23.61 7.29
N LEU A 39 -33.30 24.86 6.99
CA LEU A 39 -32.46 25.70 7.86
C LEU A 39 -33.04 25.90 9.28
N ALA A 40 -34.36 25.81 9.43
CA ALA A 40 -35.04 25.89 10.72
C ALA A 40 -34.55 24.83 11.73
N TYR A 41 -34.02 23.70 11.25
CA TYR A 41 -33.51 22.63 12.10
C TYR A 41 -32.11 22.90 12.66
N ASN A 42 -31.41 23.93 12.18
CA ASN A 42 -30.09 24.29 12.71
C ASN A 42 -30.14 24.76 14.17
N HIS A 43 -31.30 25.26 14.64
CA HIS A 43 -31.53 25.66 16.03
C HIS A 43 -32.08 24.54 16.91
N ASN A 44 -32.41 23.37 16.35
CA ASN A 44 -32.86 22.24 17.13
C ASN A 44 -31.64 21.49 17.72
N PRO A 45 -31.55 21.30 19.05
CA PRO A 45 -30.36 20.74 19.69
C PRO A 45 -30.07 19.29 19.27
N THR A 46 -31.11 18.48 19.04
CA THR A 46 -30.95 17.09 18.58
C THR A 46 -30.45 17.04 17.14
N ALA A 47 -30.99 17.89 16.26
CA ALA A 47 -30.54 18.00 14.88
C ALA A 47 -29.11 18.54 14.77
N ALA A 48 -28.76 19.57 15.55
CA ALA A 48 -27.42 20.13 15.65
C ALA A 48 -26.39 19.06 16.07
N ARG A 49 -26.70 18.28 17.11
CA ARG A 49 -25.86 17.16 17.56
C ARG A 49 -25.65 16.13 16.45
N LEU A 50 -26.73 15.64 15.84
CA LEU A 50 -26.64 14.67 14.73
C LEU A 50 -25.81 15.20 13.57
N TYR A 51 -25.98 16.48 13.22
CA TYR A 51 -25.25 17.11 12.13
C TYR A 51 -23.75 17.19 12.42
N VAL A 52 -23.36 17.74 13.57
CA VAL A 52 -21.95 17.86 14.00
C VAL A 52 -21.28 16.49 14.14
N GLN A 53 -21.97 15.52 14.73
CA GLN A 53 -21.48 14.14 14.83
C GLN A 53 -21.28 13.48 13.47
N THR A 54 -22.19 13.74 12.53
CA THR A 54 -22.07 13.24 11.15
C THR A 54 -20.92 13.92 10.41
N LEU A 55 -20.73 15.23 10.55
CA LEU A 55 -19.57 15.96 10.02
C LEU A 55 -18.26 15.38 10.55
N CYS A 56 -18.19 15.04 11.84
CA CYS A 56 -17.03 14.41 12.45
C CYS A 56 -16.75 13.03 11.82
N ARG A 57 -17.78 12.15 11.71
CA ARG A 57 -17.64 10.83 11.06
C ARG A 57 -17.27 10.95 9.57
N ALA A 58 -17.76 11.98 8.89
CA ALA A 58 -17.50 12.30 7.48
C ALA A 58 -16.17 13.04 7.26
N ARG A 59 -15.43 13.36 8.33
CA ARG A 59 -14.14 14.07 8.29
C ARG A 59 -14.24 15.46 7.64
N ARG A 60 -15.11 16.32 8.16
CA ARG A 60 -15.30 17.71 7.71
C ARG A 60 -14.99 18.70 8.84
N PRO A 61 -13.70 18.89 9.20
CA PRO A 61 -13.32 19.77 10.31
C PRO A 61 -13.70 21.23 10.05
N ASP A 62 -13.52 21.73 8.83
CA ASP A 62 -13.81 23.13 8.49
C ASP A 62 -15.31 23.47 8.66
N GLU A 63 -16.18 22.55 8.24
CA GLU A 63 -17.63 22.72 8.38
C GLU A 63 -18.09 22.66 9.84
N ILE A 64 -17.38 21.90 10.70
CA ILE A 64 -17.64 21.94 12.15
C ILE A 64 -17.30 23.32 12.69
N LEU A 65 -16.13 23.88 12.37
CA LEU A 65 -15.78 25.22 12.85
C LEU A 65 -16.74 26.30 12.32
N GLN A 66 -17.17 26.20 11.07
CA GLN A 66 -18.20 27.08 10.51
C GLN A 66 -19.55 26.93 11.23
N PHE A 67 -19.91 25.72 11.65
CA PHE A 67 -21.11 25.53 12.47
C PHE A 67 -21.00 26.28 13.80
N PHE A 68 -19.85 26.17 14.48
CA PHE A 68 -19.58 26.84 15.76
C PHE A 68 -19.41 28.36 15.66
N SER A 69 -19.04 28.90 14.50
CA SER A 69 -19.02 30.37 14.30
C SER A 69 -20.42 30.96 14.22
N ASN A 70 -21.40 30.17 13.78
CA ASN A 70 -22.76 30.62 13.48
C ASN A 70 -23.77 30.23 14.57
N HIS A 71 -23.39 29.34 15.49
CA HIS A 71 -24.27 28.79 16.52
C HIS A 71 -23.53 28.70 17.86
N SER A 72 -24.27 28.75 18.97
CA SER A 72 -23.73 28.54 20.33
C SER A 72 -24.29 27.23 20.90
N PRO A 73 -23.77 26.07 20.47
CA PRO A 73 -24.24 24.76 20.93
C PRO A 73 -23.86 24.50 22.40
N GLU A 74 -24.53 23.51 22.99
CA GLU A 74 -24.24 23.00 24.33
C GLU A 74 -22.77 22.57 24.49
N ALA A 75 -22.25 22.67 25.72
CA ALA A 75 -20.85 22.35 26.04
C ALA A 75 -20.46 20.89 25.75
N ALA A 76 -21.44 19.97 25.64
CA ALA A 76 -21.19 18.60 25.20
C ALA A 76 -20.65 18.51 23.77
N LEU A 77 -21.05 19.44 22.88
CA LEU A 77 -20.62 19.43 21.48
C LEU A 77 -19.22 20.03 21.28
N TRP A 78 -18.65 20.70 22.29
CA TRP A 78 -17.34 21.34 22.19
C TRP A 78 -16.21 20.31 21.96
N VAL A 79 -16.43 19.04 22.28
CA VAL A 79 -15.51 17.94 21.91
C VAL A 79 -15.32 17.81 20.40
N TYR A 80 -16.34 18.12 19.59
CA TYR A 80 -16.26 18.06 18.13
C TYR A 80 -15.55 19.29 17.55
N GLN A 81 -15.72 20.45 18.19
CA GLN A 81 -14.94 21.65 17.88
C GLN A 81 -13.46 21.38 18.15
N ALA A 82 -13.13 20.83 19.32
CA ALA A 82 -11.77 20.42 19.66
C ALA A 82 -11.22 19.39 18.67
N TRP A 83 -12.02 18.39 18.29
CA TRP A 83 -11.64 17.44 17.25
C TRP A 83 -11.30 18.12 15.92
N ALA A 84 -12.09 19.11 15.50
CA ALA A 84 -11.84 19.87 14.28
C ALA A 84 -10.56 20.71 14.38
N LEU A 85 -10.34 21.40 15.52
CA LEU A 85 -9.12 22.15 15.80
C LEU A 85 -7.87 21.26 15.73
N VAL A 86 -7.93 20.05 16.31
CA VAL A 86 -6.84 19.06 16.21
C VAL A 86 -6.55 18.69 14.75
N ARG A 87 -7.57 18.46 13.92
CA ARG A 87 -7.39 18.14 12.49
C ARG A 87 -6.75 19.28 11.69
N LEU A 88 -6.87 20.53 12.17
CA LEU A 88 -6.26 21.71 11.57
C LEU A 88 -4.93 22.12 12.24
N GLY A 89 -4.44 21.34 13.21
CA GLY A 89 -3.16 21.59 13.88
C GLY A 89 -3.21 22.60 15.04
N CYS A 90 -4.40 23.05 15.45
CA CYS A 90 -4.62 24.00 16.54
C CYS A 90 -4.66 23.28 17.91
N TYR A 91 -3.58 22.60 18.29
CA TYR A 91 -3.57 21.67 19.43
C TYR A 91 -3.79 22.35 20.79
N GLN A 92 -3.18 23.51 21.05
CA GLN A 92 -3.34 24.22 22.33
C GLN A 92 -4.77 24.74 22.51
N GLU A 93 -5.35 25.32 21.46
CA GLU A 93 -6.74 25.79 21.46
C GLU A 93 -7.73 24.63 21.64
N ALA A 94 -7.45 23.48 21.03
CA ALA A 94 -8.25 22.28 21.23
C ALA A 94 -8.22 21.83 22.70
N LEU A 95 -7.07 21.87 23.37
CA LEU A 95 -6.96 21.52 24.79
C LEU A 95 -7.77 22.49 25.67
N GLN A 96 -7.69 23.80 25.42
CA GLN A 96 -8.48 24.81 26.13
C GLN A 96 -9.99 24.62 25.92
N THR A 97 -10.39 24.25 24.69
CA THR A 97 -11.78 23.94 24.37
C THR A 97 -12.26 22.71 25.14
N LEU A 98 -11.41 21.69 25.28
CA LEU A 98 -11.72 20.46 26.02
C LEU A 98 -11.84 20.68 27.53
N GLU A 99 -11.12 21.63 28.13
CA GLU A 99 -11.22 21.93 29.58
C GLU A 99 -12.64 22.30 30.01
N ASN A 100 -13.39 22.95 29.12
CA ASN A 100 -14.74 23.42 29.39
C ASN A 100 -15.82 22.53 28.76
N ALA A 101 -15.44 21.49 28.02
CA ALA A 101 -16.38 20.57 27.40
C ALA A 101 -17.01 19.66 28.46
N THR A 102 -18.31 19.36 28.31
CA THR A 102 -19.04 18.46 29.21
C THR A 102 -19.63 17.28 28.43
N PRO A 103 -18.81 16.26 28.07
CA PRO A 103 -19.25 15.14 27.25
C PRO A 103 -20.46 14.43 27.87
N ALA A 104 -21.48 14.12 27.08
CA ALA A 104 -22.75 13.59 27.58
C ALA A 104 -23.00 12.11 27.21
N THR A 105 -22.36 11.62 26.15
CA THR A 105 -22.54 10.26 25.62
C THR A 105 -21.21 9.52 25.48
N ASP A 106 -21.24 8.20 25.32
CA ASP A 106 -20.04 7.41 25.02
C ASP A 106 -19.33 7.90 23.75
N MET A 107 -20.09 8.32 22.73
CA MET A 107 -19.49 8.92 21.55
C MET A 107 -18.73 10.21 21.88
N ASP A 108 -19.32 11.10 22.69
CA ASP A 108 -18.67 12.35 23.10
C ASP A 108 -17.41 12.08 23.92
N TRP A 109 -17.47 11.16 24.88
CA TRP A 109 -16.30 10.73 25.67
C TRP A 109 -15.21 10.12 24.80
N SER A 110 -15.59 9.30 23.81
CA SER A 110 -14.62 8.71 22.89
C SER A 110 -13.87 9.78 22.07
N ILE A 111 -14.58 10.82 21.62
CA ILE A 111 -13.98 11.94 20.88
C ILE A 111 -13.13 12.78 21.81
N PHE A 112 -13.61 13.08 23.02
CA PHE A 112 -12.87 13.82 24.04
C PHE A 112 -11.49 13.20 24.29
N TYR A 113 -11.44 11.92 24.65
CA TYR A 113 -10.18 11.24 24.99
C TYR A 113 -9.25 11.13 23.79
N ARG A 114 -9.77 10.81 22.60
CA ARG A 114 -8.94 10.71 21.38
C ARG A 114 -8.37 12.07 20.97
N SER A 115 -9.19 13.12 20.97
CA SER A 115 -8.73 14.47 20.61
C SER A 115 -7.78 15.05 21.65
N LYS A 116 -8.04 14.83 22.94
CA LYS A 116 -7.13 15.25 24.02
C LYS A 116 -5.79 14.52 23.92
N GLY A 117 -5.82 13.19 23.79
CA GLY A 117 -4.61 12.38 23.63
C GLY A 117 -3.81 12.76 22.38
N GLU A 118 -4.47 13.00 21.25
CA GLU A 118 -3.80 13.47 20.02
C GLU A 118 -3.20 14.87 20.19
N ALA A 119 -3.91 15.82 20.80
CA ALA A 119 -3.36 17.15 21.06
C ALA A 119 -2.13 17.09 21.98
N LEU A 120 -2.22 16.30 23.06
CA LEU A 120 -1.11 16.06 24.00
C LEU A 120 0.10 15.42 23.32
N PHE A 121 -0.14 14.48 22.40
CA PHE A 121 0.91 13.86 21.60
C PHE A 121 1.72 14.90 20.82
N TRP A 122 1.03 15.85 20.16
CA TRP A 122 1.67 16.89 19.36
C TRP A 122 2.31 18.00 20.19
N THR A 123 1.79 18.29 21.39
CA THR A 123 2.40 19.23 22.34
C THR A 123 3.54 18.62 23.17
N GLY A 124 3.80 17.32 23.02
CA GLY A 124 4.95 16.65 23.64
C GLY A 124 4.71 16.14 25.06
N ASP A 125 3.47 16.05 25.52
CA ASP A 125 3.15 15.52 26.84
C ASP A 125 3.32 13.98 26.87
N PRO A 126 4.07 13.40 27.83
CA PRO A 126 4.31 11.97 27.90
C PRO A 126 3.08 11.13 28.27
N GLY A 127 2.07 11.70 28.94
CA GLY A 127 0.83 11.04 29.36
C GLY A 127 -0.24 10.93 28.27
N TRP A 128 0.07 11.38 27.05
CA TRP A 128 -0.87 11.40 25.93
C TRP A 128 -1.53 10.03 25.65
N LEU A 129 -0.77 8.94 25.76
CA LEU A 129 -1.23 7.59 25.41
C LEU A 129 -2.25 7.06 26.41
N GLU A 130 -2.04 7.31 27.70
CA GLU A 130 -2.99 6.92 28.75
C GLU A 130 -4.32 7.64 28.56
N VAL A 131 -4.27 8.95 28.30
CA VAL A 131 -5.46 9.75 27.98
C VAL A 131 -6.15 9.25 26.72
N PHE A 132 -5.38 8.93 25.67
CA PHE A 132 -5.92 8.41 24.41
C PHE A 132 -6.62 7.04 24.62
N ASP A 133 -5.99 6.15 25.38
CA ASP A 133 -6.50 4.80 25.67
C ASP A 133 -7.75 4.83 26.55
N GLY A 134 -8.00 5.91 27.30
CA GLY A 134 -9.26 6.15 28.01
C GLY A 134 -10.50 6.09 27.10
N SER A 135 -10.36 6.42 25.82
CA SER A 135 -11.45 6.32 24.84
C SER A 135 -11.96 4.89 24.63
N ARG A 136 -11.14 3.87 24.91
CA ARG A 136 -11.45 2.45 24.66
C ARG A 136 -12.68 1.98 25.44
N ALA A 137 -12.90 2.50 26.65
CA ALA A 137 -14.04 2.13 27.49
C ALA A 137 -15.40 2.53 26.87
N HIS A 138 -15.40 3.45 25.91
CA HIS A 138 -16.58 4.02 25.28
C HIS A 138 -16.78 3.55 23.83
N LEU A 139 -16.00 2.59 23.36
CA LEU A 139 -15.95 2.18 21.95
C LEU A 139 -16.16 0.69 21.78
N GLN A 140 -16.94 0.32 20.76
CA GLN A 140 -17.16 -1.06 20.34
C GLN A 140 -17.16 -1.18 18.81
N GLY A 141 -17.04 -2.40 18.30
CA GLY A 141 -17.12 -2.69 16.86
C GLY A 141 -16.18 -1.83 16.01
N THR A 142 -16.68 -1.34 14.87
CA THR A 142 -15.87 -0.58 13.92
C THR A 142 -15.32 0.73 14.50
N ALA A 143 -16.00 1.35 15.48
CA ALA A 143 -15.49 2.55 16.13
C ALA A 143 -14.24 2.27 16.97
N LEU A 144 -14.20 1.12 17.68
CA LEU A 144 -13.00 0.64 18.36
C LEU A 144 -11.88 0.32 17.37
N GLY A 145 -12.19 -0.35 16.25
CA GLY A 145 -11.21 -0.62 15.19
C GLY A 145 -10.53 0.64 14.65
N ARG A 146 -11.29 1.73 14.44
CA ARG A 146 -10.75 3.02 13.98
C ARG A 146 -9.84 3.66 15.02
N MET A 147 -10.20 3.59 16.30
CA MET A 147 -9.35 4.10 17.39
C MET A 147 -8.03 3.32 17.47
N LEU A 148 -8.07 1.98 17.39
CA LEU A 148 -6.87 1.14 17.40
C LEU A 148 -5.95 1.41 16.20
N LEU A 149 -6.53 1.75 15.05
CA LEU A 149 -5.79 2.16 13.87
C LEU A 149 -5.01 3.46 14.10
N ASP A 150 -5.69 4.48 14.64
CA ASP A 150 -5.07 5.76 15.01
C ASP A 150 -3.99 5.55 16.08
N ARG A 151 -4.29 4.74 17.12
CA ARG A 151 -3.34 4.37 18.17
C ARG A 151 -2.05 3.79 17.61
N GLY A 152 -2.17 2.82 16.69
CA GLY A 152 -1.01 2.21 16.02
C GLY A 152 -0.20 3.23 15.21
N TRP A 153 -0.88 4.19 14.57
CA TRP A 153 -0.21 5.28 13.85
C TRP A 153 0.63 6.15 14.78
N PHE A 154 0.09 6.59 15.92
CA PHE A 154 0.84 7.41 16.89
C PHE A 154 2.02 6.65 17.51
N LEU A 155 1.82 5.39 17.86
CA LEU A 155 2.89 4.53 18.39
C LEU A 155 4.03 4.36 17.38
N ASN A 156 3.70 4.16 16.11
CA ASN A 156 4.70 4.06 15.05
C ASN A 156 5.48 5.37 14.85
N HIS A 157 4.80 6.52 14.96
CA HIS A 157 5.45 7.84 14.90
C HIS A 157 6.43 8.09 16.05
N ARG A 158 6.21 7.45 17.21
CA ARG A 158 7.15 7.47 18.34
C ARG A 158 8.23 6.39 18.26
N GLY A 159 8.32 5.67 17.15
CA GLY A 159 9.27 4.57 16.98
C GLY A 159 8.89 3.28 17.72
N GLN A 160 7.73 3.21 18.39
CA GLN A 160 7.25 2.03 19.11
C GLN A 160 6.60 1.02 18.15
N ARG A 161 7.37 0.56 17.16
CA ARG A 161 6.89 -0.31 16.07
C ARG A 161 6.20 -1.59 16.57
N PRO A 162 6.72 -2.33 17.58
CA PRO A 162 6.04 -3.54 18.05
C PRO A 162 4.63 -3.27 18.59
N ALA A 163 4.47 -2.19 19.36
CA ALA A 163 3.16 -1.81 19.92
C ALA A 163 2.20 -1.32 18.83
N ALA A 164 2.71 -0.65 17.80
CA ALA A 164 1.94 -0.26 16.62
C ALA A 164 1.41 -1.48 15.86
N LEU A 165 2.26 -2.48 15.61
CA LEU A 165 1.88 -3.72 14.94
C LEU A 165 0.77 -4.47 15.69
N VAL A 166 0.87 -4.55 17.03
CA VAL A 166 -0.19 -5.14 17.87
C VAL A 166 -1.50 -4.38 17.71
N SER A 167 -1.46 -3.04 17.79
CA SER A 167 -2.65 -2.19 17.69
C SER A 167 -3.34 -2.34 16.32
N TRP A 168 -2.58 -2.34 15.23
CA TRP A 168 -3.13 -2.53 13.88
C TRP A 168 -3.62 -3.96 13.63
N ALA A 169 -2.95 -4.98 14.16
CA ALA A 169 -3.41 -6.36 14.06
C ALA A 169 -4.74 -6.56 14.81
N GLU A 170 -4.87 -5.96 16.01
CA GLU A 170 -6.13 -5.96 16.75
C GLU A 170 -7.23 -5.21 15.97
N ALA A 171 -6.91 -4.07 15.36
CA ALA A 171 -7.87 -3.28 14.57
C ALA A 171 -8.52 -4.10 13.44
N LEU A 172 -7.78 -5.02 12.79
CA LEU A 172 -8.30 -5.83 11.67
C LEU A 172 -9.57 -6.60 12.04
N ALA A 173 -9.65 -7.14 13.27
CA ALA A 173 -10.80 -7.92 13.74
C ALA A 173 -12.11 -7.12 13.77
N TYR A 174 -12.03 -5.78 13.82
CA TYR A 174 -13.19 -4.89 13.91
C TYR A 174 -13.51 -4.16 12.59
N LEU A 175 -12.62 -4.24 11.60
CA LEU A 175 -12.67 -3.42 10.37
C LEU A 175 -13.11 -4.21 9.13
N GLU A 176 -13.39 -5.51 9.23
CA GLU A 176 -13.75 -6.36 8.08
C GLU A 176 -14.90 -5.81 7.21
N ARG A 177 -15.84 -5.10 7.84
CA ARG A 177 -17.03 -4.51 7.19
C ARG A 177 -16.80 -3.11 6.62
N ASP A 178 -15.65 -2.50 6.87
CA ASP A 178 -15.31 -1.16 6.38
C ASP A 178 -14.09 -1.22 5.44
N PRO A 179 -14.30 -1.32 4.12
CA PRO A 179 -13.21 -1.46 3.15
C PRO A 179 -12.14 -0.37 3.26
N TYR A 180 -12.54 0.85 3.60
CA TYR A 180 -11.63 2.00 3.69
C TYR A 180 -10.59 1.76 4.79
N TYR A 181 -11.05 1.52 6.01
CA TYR A 181 -10.17 1.33 7.16
C TYR A 181 -9.49 -0.03 7.15
N LEU A 182 -10.11 -1.06 6.57
CA LEU A 182 -9.48 -2.36 6.34
C LEU A 182 -8.27 -2.22 5.42
N ALA A 183 -8.40 -1.51 4.30
CA ALA A 183 -7.29 -1.27 3.38
C ALA A 183 -6.18 -0.45 4.05
N TRP A 184 -6.53 0.54 4.87
CA TRP A 184 -5.56 1.30 5.66
C TRP A 184 -4.80 0.41 6.64
N ALA A 185 -5.49 -0.38 7.47
CA ALA A 185 -4.86 -1.25 8.46
C ALA A 185 -3.87 -2.23 7.81
N HIS A 186 -4.28 -2.88 6.71
CA HIS A 186 -3.39 -3.73 5.93
C HIS A 186 -2.21 -2.98 5.32
N HIS A 187 -2.41 -1.77 4.78
CA HIS A 187 -1.31 -0.95 4.26
C HIS A 187 -0.31 -0.57 5.37
N SER A 188 -0.79 -0.16 6.55
CA SER A 188 0.04 0.21 7.69
C SER A 188 0.85 -0.96 8.23
N LEU A 189 0.23 -2.14 8.41
CA LEU A 189 0.94 -3.37 8.77
C LEU A 189 1.99 -3.74 7.72
N GLY A 190 1.60 -3.68 6.45
CA GLY A 190 2.49 -3.94 5.32
C GLY A 190 3.72 -3.04 5.33
N SER A 191 3.53 -1.74 5.51
CA SER A 191 4.63 -0.77 5.55
C SER A 191 5.55 -0.97 6.75
N ALA A 192 4.99 -1.24 7.93
CA ALA A 192 5.79 -1.40 9.15
C ALA A 192 6.57 -2.72 9.19
N LEU A 193 6.05 -3.78 8.57
CA LEU A 193 6.71 -5.08 8.48
C LEU A 193 7.79 -5.17 7.39
N LEU A 194 7.93 -4.14 6.53
CA LEU A 194 8.82 -4.15 5.36
C LEU A 194 10.25 -4.57 5.70
N HIS A 195 10.80 -4.03 6.79
CA HIS A 195 12.21 -4.24 7.16
C HIS A 195 12.43 -5.60 7.84
N ASP A 196 11.50 -6.02 8.70
CA ASP A 196 11.70 -7.17 9.59
C ASP A 196 11.11 -8.47 9.01
N GLN A 197 9.97 -8.37 8.32
CA GLN A 197 9.18 -9.51 7.84
C GLN A 197 8.61 -9.22 6.44
N PRO A 198 9.46 -9.05 5.42
CA PRO A 198 9.04 -8.63 4.08
C PRO A 198 8.01 -9.59 3.44
N HIS A 199 8.05 -10.88 3.76
CA HIS A 199 7.05 -11.84 3.27
C HIS A 199 5.65 -11.57 3.85
N LYS A 200 5.53 -11.30 5.15
CA LYS A 200 4.26 -10.91 5.77
C LYS A 200 3.83 -9.53 5.31
N ALA A 201 4.78 -8.62 5.11
CA ALA A 201 4.52 -7.31 4.54
C ALA A 201 3.82 -7.42 3.17
N GLU A 202 4.33 -8.26 2.27
CA GLU A 202 3.72 -8.47 0.95
C GLU A 202 2.29 -9.01 1.07
N GLN A 203 2.04 -9.95 1.99
CA GLN A 203 0.68 -10.50 2.21
C GLN A 203 -0.31 -9.41 2.61
N HIS A 204 0.03 -8.57 3.59
CA HIS A 204 -0.83 -7.46 3.99
C HIS A 204 -1.02 -6.45 2.85
N LEU A 205 0.03 -6.13 2.08
CA LEU A 205 -0.08 -5.20 0.96
C LEU A 205 -0.88 -5.75 -0.22
N LEU A 206 -0.81 -7.05 -0.50
CA LEU A 206 -1.68 -7.72 -1.47
C LEU A 206 -3.14 -7.65 -1.04
N GLU A 207 -3.41 -7.80 0.26
CA GLU A 207 -4.76 -7.68 0.80
C GLU A 207 -5.27 -6.23 0.75
N ALA A 208 -4.45 -5.24 1.12
CA ALA A 208 -4.78 -3.82 0.91
C ALA A 208 -5.09 -3.53 -0.56
N TYR A 209 -4.28 -4.07 -1.49
CA TYR A 209 -4.51 -3.93 -2.92
C TYR A 209 -5.81 -4.61 -3.37
N ARG A 210 -6.14 -5.79 -2.85
CA ARG A 210 -7.40 -6.51 -3.12
C ARG A 210 -8.61 -5.71 -2.64
N VAL A 211 -8.57 -5.20 -1.41
CA VAL A 211 -9.66 -4.40 -0.80
C VAL A 211 -9.85 -3.08 -1.54
N SER A 212 -8.77 -2.41 -1.94
CA SER A 212 -8.79 -1.14 -2.70
C SER A 212 -9.39 -1.22 -4.12
N ARG A 213 -9.76 -2.43 -4.58
CA ARG A 213 -10.59 -2.60 -5.80
C ARG A 213 -12.02 -2.11 -5.59
N LYS A 214 -12.52 -2.11 -4.35
CA LYS A 214 -13.81 -1.49 -3.98
C LYS A 214 -13.65 0.04 -4.05
N GLU A 215 -14.65 0.74 -4.59
CA GLU A 215 -14.57 2.19 -4.76
C GLU A 215 -14.34 2.93 -3.44
N ALA A 216 -14.98 2.47 -2.36
CA ALA A 216 -14.83 3.03 -1.01
C ALA A 216 -13.39 2.99 -0.45
N ALA A 217 -12.49 2.18 -1.02
CA ALA A 217 -11.09 2.04 -0.59
C ALA A 217 -10.09 2.39 -1.69
N ARG A 218 -10.55 3.05 -2.77
CA ARG A 218 -9.76 3.31 -3.98
C ARG A 218 -8.49 4.12 -3.70
N GLU A 219 -8.52 5.05 -2.75
CA GLU A 219 -7.35 5.88 -2.39
C GLU A 219 -6.16 5.07 -1.88
N PHE A 220 -6.39 3.87 -1.33
CA PHE A 220 -5.31 2.99 -0.87
C PHE A 220 -4.68 2.17 -2.00
N ARG A 221 -5.23 2.24 -3.23
CA ARG A 221 -4.78 1.39 -4.33
C ARG A 221 -3.34 1.69 -4.76
N ALA A 222 -3.03 2.97 -4.98
CA ALA A 222 -1.68 3.39 -5.34
C ALA A 222 -0.70 3.15 -4.18
N ARG A 223 -1.11 3.46 -2.95
CA ARG A 223 -0.31 3.23 -1.73
C ARG A 223 0.02 1.76 -1.51
N ALA A 224 -0.93 0.85 -1.72
CA ALA A 224 -0.68 -0.58 -1.65
C ALA A 224 0.32 -1.03 -2.73
N LEU A 225 0.21 -0.51 -3.96
CA LEU A 225 1.15 -0.80 -5.05
C LEU A 225 2.56 -0.24 -4.79
N VAL A 226 2.69 0.96 -4.22
CA VAL A 226 3.97 1.54 -3.76
C VAL A 226 4.61 0.63 -2.71
N GLY A 227 3.82 0.19 -1.72
CA GLY A 227 4.29 -0.75 -0.70
C GLY A 227 4.75 -2.08 -1.29
N LEU A 228 3.98 -2.66 -2.22
CA LEU A 228 4.38 -3.90 -2.93
C LEU A 228 5.69 -3.70 -3.68
N GLY A 229 5.85 -2.55 -4.33
CA GLY A 229 7.10 -2.15 -4.98
C GLY A 229 8.27 -2.14 -3.99
N ALA A 230 8.08 -1.52 -2.82
CA ALA A 230 9.11 -1.43 -1.79
C ALA A 230 9.53 -2.80 -1.24
N VAL A 231 8.57 -3.69 -0.96
CA VAL A 231 8.84 -5.05 -0.47
C VAL A 231 9.55 -5.89 -1.53
N ARG A 232 9.11 -5.83 -2.79
CA ARG A 232 9.75 -6.60 -3.87
C ARG A 232 11.16 -6.11 -4.14
N ARG A 233 11.38 -4.79 -4.06
CA ARG A 233 12.70 -4.18 -4.20
C ARG A 233 13.64 -4.65 -3.08
N SER A 234 13.16 -4.68 -1.85
CA SER A 234 13.97 -5.14 -0.70
C SER A 234 14.31 -6.63 -0.75
N LEU A 235 13.54 -7.41 -1.52
CA LEU A 235 13.80 -8.82 -1.79
C LEU A 235 14.66 -9.06 -3.04
N GLY A 236 15.13 -8.00 -3.70
CA GLY A 236 15.96 -8.09 -4.91
C GLY A 236 15.17 -8.35 -6.21
N GLU A 237 13.84 -8.32 -6.17
CA GLU A 237 12.98 -8.59 -7.32
C GLU A 237 12.67 -7.31 -8.09
N TRP A 238 13.70 -6.71 -8.68
CA TRP A 238 13.61 -5.35 -9.19
C TRP A 238 12.63 -5.16 -10.33
N GLU A 239 12.47 -6.10 -11.28
CA GLU A 239 11.44 -5.96 -12.32
C GLU A 239 10.02 -6.06 -11.74
N ARG A 240 9.83 -6.88 -10.69
CA ARG A 240 8.55 -6.96 -9.96
C ARG A 240 8.23 -5.70 -9.18
N ALA A 241 9.26 -5.09 -8.59
CA ALA A 241 9.14 -3.80 -7.95
C ALA A 241 8.80 -2.70 -8.97
N LEU A 242 9.53 -2.65 -10.08
CA LEU A 242 9.36 -1.69 -11.16
C LEU A 242 7.94 -1.73 -11.72
N HIS A 243 7.42 -2.92 -12.00
CA HIS A 243 6.04 -3.10 -12.45
C HIS A 243 5.03 -2.57 -11.43
N SER A 244 5.27 -2.79 -10.13
CA SER A 244 4.39 -2.32 -9.06
C SER A 244 4.37 -0.78 -8.99
N TYR A 245 5.54 -0.13 -9.07
CA TYR A 245 5.63 1.34 -9.09
C TYR A 245 5.02 1.98 -10.34
N GLN A 246 5.25 1.40 -11.53
CA GLN A 246 4.61 1.87 -12.77
C GLN A 246 3.09 1.80 -12.70
N ARG A 247 2.54 0.77 -12.05
CA ARG A 247 1.11 0.66 -11.81
C ARG A 247 0.63 1.63 -10.74
N ALA A 248 1.38 1.81 -9.66
CA ALA A 248 1.07 2.81 -8.64
C ALA A 248 0.92 4.20 -9.26
N PHE A 249 1.85 4.58 -10.16
CA PHE A 249 1.79 5.85 -10.87
C PHE A 249 0.52 6.02 -11.72
N LYS A 250 0.07 4.95 -12.40
CA LYS A 250 -1.18 4.97 -13.19
C LYS A 250 -2.45 5.04 -12.34
N GLU A 251 -2.42 4.47 -11.14
CA GLU A 251 -3.57 4.42 -10.22
C GLU A 251 -3.57 5.57 -9.19
N ALA A 252 -2.55 6.42 -9.20
CA ALA A 252 -2.38 7.48 -8.23
C ALA A 252 -3.51 8.51 -8.28
N GLY A 253 -4.19 8.68 -7.14
CA GLY A 253 -5.31 9.60 -6.98
C GLY A 253 -4.89 11.02 -6.61
N ASP A 254 -3.72 11.18 -5.99
CA ASP A 254 -3.20 12.46 -5.51
C ASP A 254 -1.72 12.68 -5.91
N THR A 255 -1.22 13.88 -5.63
CA THR A 255 0.17 14.27 -5.91
C THR A 255 1.19 13.46 -5.12
N GLN A 256 0.87 13.10 -3.87
CA GLN A 256 1.79 12.36 -3.00
C GLN A 256 1.97 10.92 -3.48
N ASP A 257 0.89 10.26 -3.88
CA ASP A 257 0.92 8.92 -4.46
C ASP A 257 1.76 8.89 -5.75
N ARG A 258 1.61 9.91 -6.60
CA ARG A 258 2.42 10.06 -7.83
C ARG A 258 3.90 10.25 -7.51
N LEU A 259 4.21 11.13 -6.55
CA LEU A 259 5.56 11.40 -6.09
C LEU A 259 6.25 10.12 -5.61
N LEU A 260 5.61 9.38 -4.70
CA LEU A 260 6.16 8.14 -4.14
C LEU A 260 6.33 7.04 -5.20
N ALA A 261 5.39 6.95 -6.16
CA ALA A 261 5.50 6.01 -7.28
C ALA A 261 6.67 6.35 -8.22
N LEU A 262 6.86 7.62 -8.58
CA LEU A 262 7.97 8.07 -9.42
C LEU A 262 9.32 7.89 -8.71
N TRP A 263 9.39 8.23 -7.43
CA TRP A 263 10.60 8.03 -6.63
C TRP A 263 10.98 6.54 -6.56
N GLY A 264 10.03 5.67 -6.19
CA GLY A 264 10.28 4.23 -6.12
C GLY A 264 10.66 3.63 -7.47
N TRP A 265 10.05 4.10 -8.55
CA TRP A 265 10.42 3.75 -9.93
C TRP A 265 11.88 4.17 -10.21
N GLY A 266 12.23 5.45 -10.00
CA GLY A 266 13.57 5.96 -10.22
C GLY A 266 14.63 5.21 -9.43
N HIS A 267 14.40 4.99 -8.13
CA HIS A 267 15.31 4.22 -7.27
C HIS A 267 15.49 2.77 -7.78
N THR A 268 14.41 2.11 -8.19
CA THR A 268 14.49 0.75 -8.74
C THR A 268 15.29 0.71 -10.04
N LEU A 269 15.16 1.72 -10.90
CA LEU A 269 15.97 1.84 -12.12
C LEU A 269 17.46 2.06 -11.81
N ARG A 270 17.81 2.80 -10.74
CA ARG A 270 19.21 2.93 -10.29
C ARG A 270 19.80 1.57 -9.93
N LEU A 271 19.08 0.77 -9.14
CA LEU A 271 19.48 -0.59 -8.78
C LEU A 271 19.69 -1.50 -10.01
N MET A 272 18.84 -1.35 -11.01
CA MET A 272 18.94 -2.10 -12.27
C MET A 272 20.03 -1.57 -13.23
N GLY A 273 20.70 -0.47 -12.89
CA GLY A 273 21.71 0.17 -13.76
C GLY A 273 21.14 0.99 -14.92
N HIS A 274 19.82 1.21 -14.98
CA HIS A 274 19.17 2.04 -15.99
C HIS A 274 19.22 3.53 -15.61
N VAL A 275 20.43 4.08 -15.49
CA VAL A 275 20.70 5.36 -14.80
C VAL A 275 20.02 6.56 -15.47
N GLU A 276 20.03 6.67 -16.80
CA GLU A 276 19.38 7.79 -17.51
C GLU A 276 17.86 7.81 -17.30
N GLN A 277 17.23 6.63 -17.37
CA GLN A 277 15.80 6.50 -17.10
C GLN A 277 15.50 6.81 -15.64
N ALA A 278 16.37 6.40 -14.71
CA ALA A 278 16.24 6.71 -13.30
C ALA A 278 16.27 8.22 -13.05
N PHE A 279 17.24 8.93 -13.64
CA PHE A 279 17.36 10.38 -13.55
C PHE A 279 16.10 11.07 -14.04
N SER A 280 15.57 10.66 -15.21
CA SER A 280 14.31 11.20 -15.74
C SER A 280 13.14 11.04 -14.77
N LYS A 281 13.03 9.91 -14.06
CA LYS A 281 11.95 9.67 -13.08
C LYS A 281 12.12 10.44 -11.78
N LEU A 282 13.36 10.57 -11.29
CA LEU A 282 13.64 11.36 -10.09
C LEU A 282 13.45 12.86 -10.34
N ILE A 283 13.79 13.36 -11.53
CA ILE A 283 13.49 14.74 -11.93
C ILE A 283 11.98 14.97 -12.04
N GLN A 284 11.23 14.06 -12.66
CA GLN A 284 9.76 14.15 -12.69
C GLN A 284 9.15 14.18 -11.27
N ALA A 285 9.70 13.41 -10.33
CA ALA A 285 9.27 13.43 -8.92
C ALA A 285 9.57 14.81 -8.29
N TRP A 286 10.79 15.32 -8.50
CA TRP A 286 11.23 16.62 -8.00
C TRP A 286 10.37 17.78 -8.54
N GLU A 287 10.10 17.81 -9.84
CA GLU A 287 9.28 18.84 -10.49
C GLU A 287 7.83 18.80 -10.01
N LEU A 288 7.33 17.61 -9.66
CA LEU A 288 5.98 17.45 -9.12
C LEU A 288 5.85 18.05 -7.71
N LYS A 289 6.83 17.77 -6.85
CA LYS A 289 6.93 18.33 -5.50
C LYS A 289 8.39 18.31 -5.03
N PRO A 290 9.06 19.47 -4.98
CA PRO A 290 10.41 19.56 -4.44
C PRO A 290 10.41 19.17 -2.96
N GLU A 291 11.24 18.20 -2.59
CA GLU A 291 11.35 17.68 -1.24
C GLU A 291 12.83 17.52 -0.90
N GLU A 292 13.29 18.04 0.25
CA GLU A 292 14.72 18.08 0.59
C GLU A 292 15.39 16.69 0.55
N TRP A 293 14.66 15.64 0.90
CA TRP A 293 15.17 14.27 0.89
C TRP A 293 15.42 13.71 -0.53
N LEU A 294 14.74 14.24 -1.56
CA LEU A 294 14.99 13.87 -2.96
C LEU A 294 16.29 14.47 -3.50
N GLU A 295 16.81 15.56 -2.90
CA GLU A 295 18.07 16.17 -3.35
C GLU A 295 19.24 15.18 -3.23
N ALA A 296 19.27 14.39 -2.16
CA ALA A 296 20.28 13.36 -1.95
C ALA A 296 20.18 12.25 -3.03
N ASP A 297 18.96 11.83 -3.39
CA ASP A 297 18.75 10.86 -4.48
C ASP A 297 19.19 11.40 -5.84
N LEU A 298 18.91 12.68 -6.11
CA LEU A 298 19.34 13.35 -7.33
C LEU A 298 20.86 13.47 -7.42
N ALA A 299 21.54 13.78 -6.31
CA ALA A 299 22.99 13.76 -6.24
C ALA A 299 23.55 12.36 -6.50
N ALA A 300 22.93 11.34 -5.92
CA ALA A 300 23.36 9.95 -6.09
C ALA A 300 23.23 9.46 -7.55
N VAL A 301 22.10 9.75 -8.22
CA VAL A 301 21.94 9.38 -9.65
C VAL A 301 22.85 10.20 -10.57
N ARG A 302 23.11 11.49 -10.28
CA ARG A 302 24.07 12.30 -11.03
C ARG A 302 25.50 11.76 -10.90
N LEU A 303 25.86 11.29 -9.70
CA LEU A 303 27.15 10.64 -9.50
C LEU A 303 27.28 9.38 -10.35
N MET A 304 26.21 8.57 -10.44
CA MET A 304 26.16 7.40 -11.33
C MET A 304 26.24 7.76 -12.83
N LEU A 305 25.78 8.95 -13.22
CA LEU A 305 25.95 9.49 -14.59
C LEU A 305 27.36 10.03 -14.85
N GLY A 306 28.24 10.05 -13.84
CA GLY A 306 29.59 10.59 -13.94
C GLY A 306 29.71 12.10 -13.73
N GLU A 307 28.65 12.77 -13.27
CA GLU A 307 28.62 14.23 -13.03
C GLU A 307 29.32 14.63 -11.72
N GLN A 308 30.54 14.14 -11.47
CA GLN A 308 31.28 14.30 -10.21
C GLN A 308 31.41 15.77 -9.78
N LYS A 309 31.67 16.68 -10.73
CA LYS A 309 31.81 18.11 -10.46
C LYS A 309 30.51 18.74 -9.94
N SER A 310 29.38 18.45 -10.61
CA SER A 310 28.08 18.97 -10.19
C SER A 310 27.67 18.42 -8.82
N VAL A 311 27.96 17.14 -8.55
CA VAL A 311 27.70 16.54 -7.24
C VAL A 311 28.55 17.22 -6.16
N ALA A 312 29.85 17.43 -6.40
CA ALA A 312 30.73 18.12 -5.46
C ALA A 312 30.25 19.55 -5.13
N GLU A 313 29.76 20.29 -6.13
CA GLU A 313 29.17 21.64 -5.97
C GLU A 313 27.87 21.62 -5.15
N SER A 314 27.12 20.50 -5.17
CA SER A 314 25.88 20.35 -4.41
C SER A 314 26.08 19.93 -2.94
N LEU A 315 27.25 19.36 -2.58
CA LEU A 315 27.51 18.84 -1.23
C LEU A 315 27.38 19.88 -0.11
N PRO A 316 27.84 21.14 -0.25
CA PRO A 316 27.66 22.15 0.80
C PRO A 316 26.18 22.40 1.12
N ARG A 317 25.31 22.41 0.10
CA ARG A 317 23.86 22.56 0.27
C ARG A 317 23.28 21.34 1.00
N LEU A 318 23.60 20.13 0.57
CA LEU A 318 23.14 18.90 1.21
C LEU A 318 23.61 18.79 2.67
N SER A 319 24.85 19.20 2.95
CA SER A 319 25.40 19.29 4.30
C SER A 319 24.66 20.32 5.16
N GLY A 320 24.30 21.47 4.59
CA GLY A 320 23.45 22.46 5.26
C GLY A 320 22.06 21.92 5.61
N LEU A 321 21.44 21.15 4.71
CA LEU A 321 20.16 20.48 4.98
C LEU A 321 20.27 19.44 6.09
N LEU A 322 21.38 18.68 6.13
CA LEU A 322 21.67 17.75 7.22
C LEU A 322 21.79 18.47 8.57
N GLN A 323 22.60 19.54 8.63
CA GLN A 323 22.81 20.31 9.87
C GLN A 323 21.53 20.99 10.36
N ALA A 324 20.66 21.42 9.44
CA ALA A 324 19.35 21.98 9.76
C ALA A 324 18.30 20.92 10.16
N GLY A 325 18.65 19.63 10.20
CA GLY A 325 17.72 18.55 10.51
C GLY A 325 16.65 18.31 9.44
N LYS A 326 16.83 18.84 8.22
CA LYS A 326 15.86 18.73 7.11
C LYS A 326 16.00 17.44 6.31
N LEU A 327 17.13 16.75 6.41
CA LEU A 327 17.29 15.41 5.85
C LEU A 327 16.87 14.35 6.88
N GLY A 328 15.80 13.62 6.58
CA GLY A 328 15.42 12.43 7.34
C GLY A 328 16.45 11.31 7.22
N GLU A 329 16.36 10.28 8.08
CA GLU A 329 17.35 9.20 8.23
C GLU A 329 17.87 8.63 6.90
N ARG A 330 16.95 8.36 5.96
CA ARG A 330 17.32 7.86 4.63
C ARG A 330 18.17 8.86 3.85
N GLY A 331 17.79 10.14 3.83
CA GLY A 331 18.53 11.18 3.10
C GLY A 331 19.94 11.37 3.66
N GLN A 332 20.11 11.28 4.98
CA GLN A 332 21.43 11.31 5.63
C GLN A 332 22.28 10.11 5.20
N MET A 333 21.68 8.92 5.16
CA MET A 333 22.34 7.69 4.71
C MET A 333 22.76 7.79 3.23
N VAL A 334 21.87 8.26 2.34
CA VAL A 334 22.19 8.45 0.92
C VAL A 334 23.34 9.44 0.75
N LEU A 335 23.30 10.58 1.45
CA LEU A 335 24.38 11.58 1.41
C LEU A 335 25.72 10.96 1.81
N ARG A 336 25.77 10.18 2.88
CA ARG A 336 27.00 9.49 3.31
C ARG A 336 27.53 8.52 2.25
N VAL A 337 26.66 7.77 1.57
CA VAL A 337 27.08 6.86 0.48
C VAL A 337 27.60 7.65 -0.72
N VAL A 338 26.96 8.78 -1.06
CA VAL A 338 27.41 9.69 -2.14
C VAL A 338 28.78 10.28 -1.83
N GLU A 339 29.01 10.75 -0.60
CA GLU A 339 30.31 11.27 -0.16
C GLU A 339 31.40 10.19 -0.22
N ALA A 340 31.09 8.98 0.26
CA ALA A 340 32.02 7.85 0.20
C ALA A 340 32.37 7.47 -1.24
N GLU A 341 31.40 7.39 -2.14
CA GLU A 341 31.65 7.08 -3.55
C GLU A 341 32.46 8.20 -4.23
N LEU A 342 32.17 9.47 -3.93
CA LEU A 342 32.95 10.58 -4.47
C LEU A 342 34.41 10.53 -4.01
N SER A 343 34.66 10.25 -2.72
CA SER A 343 36.02 10.03 -2.20
C SER A 343 36.72 8.85 -2.88
N ARG A 344 35.99 7.75 -3.13
CA ARG A 344 36.53 6.58 -3.85
C ARG A 344 36.92 6.95 -5.29
N LEU A 345 36.08 7.69 -6.00
CA LEU A 345 36.35 8.15 -7.37
C LEU A 345 37.54 9.11 -7.46
N GLN A 346 37.86 9.81 -6.37
CA GLN A 346 39.05 10.66 -6.23
C GLN A 346 40.33 9.89 -5.85
N GLY A 347 40.26 8.57 -5.67
CA GLY A 347 41.39 7.74 -5.25
C GLY A 347 41.61 7.66 -3.74
N CYS A 348 40.75 8.29 -2.93
CA CYS A 348 40.84 8.32 -1.47
C CYS A 348 40.07 7.13 -0.84
N GLU A 349 40.49 5.90 -1.13
CA GLU A 349 39.76 4.70 -0.67
C GLU A 349 39.65 4.57 0.85
N HIS A 350 40.70 4.96 1.60
CA HIS A 350 40.67 4.93 3.05
C HIS A 350 39.61 5.88 3.62
N GLN A 351 39.47 7.07 3.02
CA GLN A 351 38.46 8.04 3.40
C GLN A 351 37.04 7.53 3.11
N ALA A 352 36.83 6.91 1.95
CA ALA A 352 35.55 6.28 1.61
C ALA A 352 35.12 5.24 2.66
N ARG A 353 36.03 4.38 3.10
CA ARG A 353 35.76 3.40 4.17
C ARG A 353 35.46 4.08 5.50
N THR A 354 36.21 5.13 5.85
CA THR A 354 35.97 5.90 7.08
C THR A 354 34.57 6.52 7.08
N ILE A 355 34.13 7.12 5.97
CA ILE A 355 32.77 7.70 5.83
C ILE A 355 31.68 6.65 6.02
N LEU A 356 31.89 5.42 5.54
CA LEU A 356 30.93 4.32 5.69
C LEU A 356 30.93 3.68 7.08
N THR A 357 31.88 4.03 7.97
CA THR A 357 31.97 3.45 9.31
C THR A 357 30.68 3.64 10.10
N GLY A 358 30.16 2.57 10.70
CA GLY A 358 28.91 2.59 11.46
C GLY A 358 27.63 2.45 10.63
N LEU A 359 27.71 2.44 9.28
CA LEU A 359 26.59 1.99 8.46
C LEU A 359 26.61 0.46 8.39
N SER A 360 25.52 -0.18 8.81
CA SER A 360 25.36 -1.63 8.66
C SER A 360 25.01 -1.96 7.21
N PRO A 361 25.87 -2.67 6.45
CA PRO A 361 25.59 -3.04 5.05
C PRO A 361 24.38 -3.97 4.89
N GLN A 362 23.94 -4.60 6.00
CA GLN A 362 22.76 -5.45 6.03
C GLN A 362 21.45 -4.68 6.24
N SER A 363 21.54 -3.41 6.66
CA SER A 363 20.37 -2.53 6.73
C SER A 363 19.79 -2.33 5.34
N LEU A 364 18.48 -2.50 5.19
CA LEU A 364 17.78 -2.50 3.90
C LEU A 364 18.16 -1.32 3.00
N TRP A 365 18.07 -0.08 3.50
CA TRP A 365 18.35 1.10 2.68
C TRP A 365 19.84 1.29 2.40
N VAL A 366 20.71 0.98 3.37
CA VAL A 366 22.17 1.03 3.18
C VAL A 366 22.58 0.04 2.10
N ARG A 367 22.06 -1.19 2.19
CA ARG A 367 22.26 -2.23 1.19
C ARG A 367 21.82 -1.74 -0.19
N GLU A 368 20.57 -1.31 -0.34
CA GLU A 368 20.06 -0.82 -1.63
C GLU A 368 20.87 0.33 -2.21
N GLU A 369 21.28 1.30 -1.39
CA GLU A 369 22.04 2.44 -1.89
C GLU A 369 23.46 2.05 -2.30
N LEU A 370 24.15 1.21 -1.52
CA LEU A 370 25.47 0.70 -1.87
C LEU A 370 25.46 -0.10 -3.17
N LEU A 371 24.38 -0.83 -3.46
CA LEU A 371 24.24 -1.61 -4.70
C LEU A 371 24.15 -0.76 -5.95
N CYS A 372 23.71 0.48 -5.83
CA CYS A 372 23.80 1.44 -6.94
C CYS A 372 25.26 1.78 -7.29
N PHE A 373 26.22 1.48 -6.41
CA PHE A 373 27.65 1.73 -6.59
C PHE A 373 28.47 0.42 -6.41
N PRO A 374 28.49 -0.48 -7.41
CA PRO A 374 29.05 -1.84 -7.26
C PRO A 374 30.52 -1.89 -6.80
N ALA A 375 31.33 -0.92 -7.20
CA ALA A 375 32.72 -0.82 -6.76
C ALA A 375 32.84 -0.54 -5.25
N LEU A 376 31.97 0.33 -4.72
CA LEU A 376 31.91 0.64 -3.29
C LEU A 376 31.27 -0.51 -2.50
N ALA A 377 30.21 -1.13 -3.02
CA ALA A 377 29.58 -2.30 -2.42
C ALA A 377 30.58 -3.44 -2.17
N LYS A 378 31.44 -3.74 -3.14
CA LYS A 378 32.50 -4.76 -3.02
C LYS A 378 33.48 -4.45 -1.88
N GLN A 379 33.78 -3.19 -1.61
CA GLN A 379 34.70 -2.81 -0.52
C GLN A 379 34.14 -3.11 0.88
N VAL A 380 32.82 -3.17 1.02
CA VAL A 380 32.13 -3.51 2.26
C VAL A 380 31.58 -4.93 2.28
N GLY A 381 32.04 -5.79 1.35
CA GLY A 381 31.67 -7.19 1.30
C GLY A 381 30.25 -7.46 0.83
N LEU A 382 29.61 -6.49 0.16
CA LEU A 382 28.34 -6.70 -0.55
C LEU A 382 28.64 -7.10 -1.99
N ASP A 383 28.27 -8.32 -2.35
CA ASP A 383 28.21 -8.79 -3.73
C ASP A 383 26.77 -9.20 -4.02
N ILE A 384 26.25 -8.82 -5.19
CA ILE A 384 24.89 -9.18 -5.57
C ILE A 384 24.83 -9.80 -6.95
N GLN A 385 24.26 -10.99 -6.94
CA GLN A 385 23.61 -11.60 -8.07
C GLN A 385 22.10 -11.33 -7.90
N PRO A 386 21.41 -10.77 -8.91
CA PRO A 386 19.96 -10.67 -8.88
C PRO A 386 19.37 -12.07 -8.66
N THR A 387 18.40 -12.18 -7.76
CA THR A 387 17.75 -13.47 -7.47
C THR A 387 17.02 -13.93 -8.73
N PRO A 388 17.38 -15.07 -9.33
CA PRO A 388 16.60 -15.60 -10.45
C PRO A 388 15.17 -15.87 -9.98
N TYR A 389 14.19 -15.62 -10.85
CA TYR A 389 12.81 -15.94 -10.48
C TYR A 389 12.60 -17.44 -10.58
N ARG A 390 12.26 -18.07 -9.48
CA ARG A 390 11.74 -19.43 -9.44
C ARG A 390 10.22 -19.38 -9.37
N VAL A 391 9.56 -19.77 -10.46
CA VAL A 391 8.10 -19.78 -10.58
C VAL A 391 7.60 -21.21 -10.39
N GLU A 392 6.96 -21.45 -9.26
CA GLU A 392 6.39 -22.76 -8.94
C GLU A 392 4.90 -22.74 -9.29
N VAL A 393 4.47 -23.67 -10.12
CA VAL A 393 3.09 -23.85 -10.56
C VAL A 393 2.63 -25.22 -10.11
N GLN A 394 1.57 -25.25 -9.29
CA GLN A 394 0.91 -26.47 -8.85
C GLN A 394 -0.42 -26.59 -9.61
N PRO A 395 -0.46 -27.35 -10.73
CA PRO A 395 -1.67 -27.46 -11.53
C PRO A 395 -2.67 -28.47 -10.95
N PHE A 396 -2.23 -29.41 -10.12
CA PHE A 396 -3.09 -30.40 -9.46
C PHE A 396 -3.81 -29.83 -8.25
N GLY A 397 -5.10 -30.15 -8.14
CA GLY A 397 -5.99 -29.58 -7.15
C GLY A 397 -6.32 -28.13 -7.45
N ARG A 398 -6.37 -27.32 -6.39
CA ARG A 398 -6.60 -25.89 -6.53
C ARG A 398 -5.34 -25.23 -7.09
N LEU A 399 -5.40 -24.66 -8.30
CA LEU A 399 -4.25 -24.01 -8.93
C LEU A 399 -3.60 -23.00 -7.98
N GLU A 400 -2.32 -23.23 -7.69
CA GLU A 400 -1.47 -22.32 -6.95
C GLU A 400 -0.25 -21.95 -7.78
N VAL A 401 0.08 -20.65 -7.78
CA VAL A 401 1.27 -20.13 -8.44
C VAL A 401 2.06 -19.32 -7.43
N ARG A 402 3.36 -19.59 -7.34
CA ARG A 402 4.29 -18.90 -6.45
C ARG A 402 5.47 -18.37 -7.24
N VAL A 403 5.96 -17.20 -6.87
CA VAL A 403 7.22 -16.63 -7.36
C VAL A 403 8.14 -16.48 -6.16
N ASN A 404 9.28 -17.16 -6.19
CA ASN A 404 10.24 -17.22 -5.10
C ASN A 404 9.56 -17.62 -3.76
N GLY A 405 8.77 -18.69 -3.80
CA GLY A 405 8.05 -19.25 -2.65
C GLY A 405 6.80 -18.47 -2.21
N ARG A 406 6.47 -17.34 -2.86
CA ARG A 406 5.34 -16.47 -2.47
C ARG A 406 4.20 -16.52 -3.46
N ARG A 407 2.99 -16.77 -2.96
CA ARG A 407 1.77 -16.82 -3.78
C ARG A 407 1.52 -15.52 -4.52
N VAL A 408 1.21 -15.62 -5.80
CA VAL A 408 0.80 -14.48 -6.65
C VAL A 408 -0.72 -14.42 -6.79
N PRO A 409 -1.32 -13.25 -7.08
CA PRO A 409 -2.78 -13.09 -7.16
C PRO A 409 -3.38 -13.62 -8.47
N ILE A 410 -3.14 -14.90 -8.77
CA ILE A 410 -3.82 -15.67 -9.82
C ILE A 410 -4.97 -16.42 -9.15
N ALA A 411 -6.20 -16.19 -9.62
CA ALA A 411 -7.35 -16.92 -9.09
C ALA A 411 -7.27 -18.39 -9.52
N ALA A 412 -7.65 -19.28 -8.59
CA ALA A 412 -7.58 -20.73 -8.78
C ALA A 412 -8.32 -21.21 -10.04
N ILE A 413 -9.36 -20.51 -10.46
CA ILE A 413 -10.02 -20.70 -11.75
C ILE A 413 -9.99 -19.35 -12.48
N SER A 414 -9.16 -19.26 -13.51
CA SER A 414 -9.02 -18.05 -14.33
C SER A 414 -8.35 -18.34 -15.67
N LYS A 415 -8.69 -17.56 -16.70
CA LYS A 415 -8.05 -17.62 -18.02
C LYS A 415 -6.55 -17.34 -17.98
N ALA A 416 -6.09 -16.51 -17.04
CA ALA A 416 -4.65 -16.26 -16.87
C ALA A 416 -3.91 -17.49 -16.30
N GLY A 417 -4.53 -18.20 -15.35
CA GLY A 417 -4.01 -19.47 -14.84
C GLY A 417 -4.03 -20.57 -15.91
N GLU A 418 -5.13 -20.66 -16.68
CA GLU A 418 -5.25 -21.60 -17.79
C GLU A 418 -4.15 -21.39 -18.84
N LEU A 419 -3.94 -20.14 -19.26
CA LEU A 419 -2.89 -19.76 -20.20
C LEU A 419 -1.50 -20.15 -19.69
N LEU A 420 -1.22 -19.92 -18.41
CA LEU A 420 0.08 -20.25 -17.83
C LEU A 420 0.34 -21.76 -17.89
N VAL A 421 -0.61 -22.58 -17.43
CA VAL A 421 -0.46 -24.04 -17.45
C VAL A 421 -0.40 -24.57 -18.88
N PHE A 422 -1.21 -24.03 -19.79
CA PHE A 422 -1.15 -24.39 -21.21
C PHE A 422 0.23 -24.14 -21.81
N LEU A 423 0.85 -22.99 -21.54
CA LEU A 423 2.21 -22.70 -22.02
C LEU A 423 3.25 -23.67 -21.44
N LEU A 424 3.13 -24.02 -20.15
CA LEU A 424 4.04 -24.97 -19.49
C LEU A 424 3.94 -26.37 -20.09
N VAL A 425 2.72 -26.86 -20.34
CA VAL A 425 2.48 -28.16 -21.00
C VAL A 425 3.07 -28.18 -22.42
N ASN A 426 3.07 -27.05 -23.12
CA ASN A 426 3.63 -26.92 -24.48
C ASN A 426 5.13 -26.54 -24.50
N GLY A 427 5.88 -26.84 -23.44
CA GLY A 427 7.33 -26.59 -23.39
C GLY A 427 7.69 -25.11 -23.30
N ASN A 428 6.94 -24.36 -22.48
CA ASN A 428 7.10 -22.93 -22.19
C ASN A 428 6.76 -21.98 -23.35
N LYS A 429 6.11 -22.44 -24.42
CA LYS A 429 5.78 -21.61 -25.60
C LYS A 429 4.58 -22.12 -26.38
N ALA A 430 3.90 -21.23 -27.09
CA ALA A 430 2.84 -21.57 -28.04
C ALA A 430 2.68 -20.49 -29.12
N SER A 431 2.23 -20.87 -30.32
CA SER A 431 1.92 -19.93 -31.39
C SER A 431 0.62 -19.18 -31.11
N LEU A 432 0.47 -17.97 -31.66
CA LEU A 432 -0.77 -17.19 -31.56
C LEU A 432 -1.97 -17.98 -32.09
N GLU A 433 -1.82 -18.70 -33.20
CA GLU A 433 -2.88 -19.51 -33.80
C GLU A 433 -3.35 -20.61 -32.85
N LEU A 434 -2.42 -21.36 -32.25
CA LEU A 434 -2.73 -22.41 -31.29
C LEU A 434 -3.42 -21.87 -30.03
N LEU A 435 -2.94 -20.73 -29.51
CA LEU A 435 -3.55 -20.10 -28.35
C LEU A 435 -4.97 -19.60 -28.65
N LEU A 436 -5.20 -19.06 -29.84
CA LEU A 436 -6.51 -18.60 -30.25
C LEU A 436 -7.47 -19.78 -30.41
N ASP A 437 -7.01 -20.87 -31.01
CA ASP A 437 -7.79 -22.10 -31.21
C ASP A 437 -8.20 -22.74 -29.87
N ARG A 438 -7.24 -22.94 -28.96
CA ARG A 438 -7.45 -23.74 -27.74
C ARG A 438 -7.96 -22.98 -26.52
N LEU A 439 -7.69 -21.67 -26.41
CA LEU A 439 -8.02 -20.89 -25.20
C LEU A 439 -9.10 -19.83 -25.40
N SER A 440 -9.42 -19.47 -26.65
CA SER A 440 -10.45 -18.45 -26.91
C SER A 440 -11.85 -18.98 -26.66
N ASP A 441 -12.73 -18.08 -26.26
CA ASP A 441 -14.17 -18.36 -26.25
C ASP A 441 -14.71 -18.22 -27.68
N PRO A 442 -15.35 -19.26 -28.26
CA PRO A 442 -15.92 -19.22 -29.61
C PRO A 442 -16.95 -18.11 -29.81
N ALA A 443 -17.62 -17.67 -28.74
CA ALA A 443 -18.61 -16.60 -28.80
C ALA A 443 -17.99 -15.19 -28.81
N ASN A 444 -16.67 -15.08 -28.60
CA ASN A 444 -15.99 -13.80 -28.49
C ASN A 444 -15.72 -13.16 -29.86
N LYS A 445 -16.26 -11.95 -30.07
CA LYS A 445 -16.11 -11.18 -31.31
C LYS A 445 -14.66 -10.71 -31.59
N ASN A 446 -13.78 -10.69 -30.59
CA ASN A 446 -12.38 -10.27 -30.75
C ASN A 446 -11.42 -11.13 -29.90
N PRO A 447 -11.11 -12.37 -30.34
CA PRO A 447 -10.34 -13.32 -29.55
C PRO A 447 -8.88 -12.86 -29.34
N ARG A 448 -8.29 -12.16 -30.32
CA ARG A 448 -6.93 -11.59 -30.20
C ARG A 448 -6.83 -10.57 -29.07
N LYS A 449 -7.80 -9.66 -28.96
CA LYS A 449 -7.85 -8.68 -27.86
C LYS A 449 -8.02 -9.38 -26.51
N ALA A 450 -8.90 -10.37 -26.42
CA ALA A 450 -9.14 -11.11 -25.19
C ALA A 450 -7.91 -11.91 -24.72
N LEU A 451 -7.17 -12.52 -25.66
CA LEU A 451 -5.90 -13.18 -25.37
C LEU A 451 -4.87 -12.17 -24.86
N TRP A 452 -4.72 -11.02 -25.52
CA TRP A 452 -3.83 -9.95 -25.06
C TRP A 452 -4.18 -9.48 -23.63
N GLU A 453 -5.46 -9.28 -23.32
CA GLU A 453 -5.90 -8.92 -21.97
C GLU A 453 -5.59 -10.02 -20.94
N THR A 454 -5.68 -11.30 -21.35
CA THR A 454 -5.34 -12.45 -20.51
C THR A 454 -3.85 -12.52 -20.24
N ILE A 455 -3.01 -12.30 -21.25
CA ILE A 455 -1.55 -12.19 -21.13
C ILE A 455 -1.19 -11.03 -20.20
N GLU A 456 -1.82 -9.87 -20.36
CA GLU A 456 -1.60 -8.72 -19.48
C GLU A 456 -2.02 -9.00 -18.04
N LYS A 457 -3.11 -9.74 -17.80
CA LYS A 457 -3.50 -10.20 -16.47
C LYS A 457 -2.45 -11.14 -15.87
N LEU A 458 -1.91 -12.07 -16.66
CA LEU A 458 -0.86 -13.00 -16.23
C LEU A 458 0.43 -12.24 -15.89
N ARG A 459 0.90 -11.35 -16.76
CA ARG A 459 2.06 -10.47 -16.51
C ARG A 459 1.89 -9.64 -15.25
N ARG A 460 0.69 -9.08 -15.01
CA ARG A 460 0.38 -8.31 -13.79
C ARG A 460 0.40 -9.15 -12.53
N ALA A 461 -0.03 -10.41 -12.62
CA ALA A 461 -0.06 -11.31 -11.46
C ALA A 461 1.35 -11.79 -11.09
N LEU A 462 2.12 -12.24 -12.08
CA LEU A 462 3.52 -12.65 -11.90
C LEU A 462 4.39 -11.46 -11.48
N GLY A 463 4.15 -10.30 -12.09
CA GLY A 463 4.68 -9.02 -11.66
C GLY A 463 5.78 -8.47 -12.55
N TRP A 464 6.16 -9.07 -13.66
CA TRP A 464 7.09 -8.43 -14.61
C TRP A 464 6.62 -8.59 -16.05
N LYS A 465 6.95 -7.61 -16.88
CA LYS A 465 6.46 -7.52 -18.27
C LYS A 465 6.90 -8.72 -19.11
N ASP A 466 8.15 -9.12 -18.95
CA ASP A 466 8.76 -10.15 -19.78
C ASP A 466 8.47 -11.58 -19.30
N SER A 467 7.65 -11.74 -18.26
CA SER A 467 7.15 -13.05 -17.78
C SER A 467 6.50 -13.88 -18.88
N VAL A 468 5.86 -13.19 -19.84
CA VAL A 468 5.41 -13.74 -21.12
C VAL A 468 5.91 -12.81 -22.21
N GLN A 469 6.76 -13.31 -23.10
CA GLN A 469 7.32 -12.59 -24.24
C GLN A 469 6.52 -12.90 -25.50
N SER A 470 6.61 -12.03 -26.51
CA SER A 470 5.93 -12.21 -27.79
C SER A 470 6.92 -11.88 -28.91
N CYS A 471 7.40 -12.91 -29.61
CA CYS A 471 8.39 -12.79 -30.68
C CYS A 471 7.89 -13.56 -31.92
N GLY A 472 7.72 -12.87 -33.06
CA GLY A 472 7.34 -13.52 -34.32
C GLY A 472 6.00 -14.28 -34.28
N GLY A 473 5.03 -13.83 -33.47
CA GLY A 473 3.74 -14.51 -33.31
C GLY A 473 3.77 -15.73 -32.37
N VAL A 474 4.90 -16.00 -31.71
CA VAL A 474 5.04 -17.03 -30.67
C VAL A 474 5.11 -16.34 -29.31
N TYR A 475 4.32 -16.86 -28.35
CA TYR A 475 4.37 -16.45 -26.96
C TYR A 475 5.20 -17.44 -26.16
N THR A 476 6.14 -16.93 -25.39
CA THR A 476 7.13 -17.73 -24.65
C THR A 476 7.22 -17.23 -23.22
N LEU A 477 7.26 -18.13 -22.24
CA LEU A 477 7.55 -17.78 -20.85
C LEU A 477 9.00 -17.30 -20.71
N ASP A 478 9.28 -16.38 -19.79
CA ASP A 478 10.61 -15.78 -19.63
C ASP A 478 11.70 -16.86 -19.46
N PRO A 479 12.65 -17.00 -20.39
CA PRO A 479 13.70 -18.03 -20.30
C PRO A 479 14.72 -17.74 -19.19
N ARG A 480 14.74 -16.53 -18.63
CA ARG A 480 15.60 -16.16 -17.49
C ARG A 480 15.03 -16.66 -16.16
N ALA A 481 13.77 -17.06 -16.13
CA ALA A 481 13.11 -17.60 -14.95
C ALA A 481 13.17 -19.14 -14.95
N GLU A 482 13.34 -19.72 -13.76
CA GLU A 482 13.19 -21.16 -13.53
C GLU A 482 11.70 -21.47 -13.39
N TRP A 483 11.13 -22.20 -14.36
CA TRP A 483 9.73 -22.63 -14.33
C TRP A 483 9.65 -24.06 -13.80
N VAL A 484 9.06 -24.20 -12.61
CA VAL A 484 8.86 -25.49 -11.93
C VAL A 484 7.38 -25.81 -11.97
N CYS A 485 7.01 -26.80 -12.78
CA CYS A 485 5.65 -27.29 -12.89
C CYS A 485 5.71 -28.81 -12.94
N ASP A 486 5.24 -29.46 -11.89
CA ASP A 486 5.06 -30.90 -11.90
C ASP A 486 3.81 -31.22 -12.73
N LEU A 487 4.03 -31.80 -13.91
CA LEU A 487 2.99 -32.22 -14.83
C LEU A 487 2.71 -33.72 -14.69
N GLU A 488 3.44 -34.44 -13.84
CA GLU A 488 3.23 -35.87 -13.63
C GLU A 488 2.33 -36.08 -12.40
N PRO A 489 1.35 -37.01 -12.45
CA PRO A 489 0.53 -37.34 -11.29
C PRO A 489 1.39 -37.97 -10.17
N GLN A 490 1.18 -37.56 -8.91
CA GLN A 490 1.98 -38.02 -7.77
C GLN A 490 1.58 -39.40 -7.22
N SER A 491 0.50 -40.00 -7.73
CA SER A 491 0.01 -41.33 -7.31
C SER A 491 -0.59 -42.11 -8.46
N TYR A 492 -0.39 -43.44 -8.45
CA TYR A 492 -0.95 -44.38 -9.42
C TYR A 492 -1.69 -45.52 -8.68
N PRO A 493 -2.87 -45.98 -9.17
CA PRO A 493 -3.64 -45.45 -10.29
C PRO A 493 -4.13 -44.02 -10.03
N PHE A 494 -4.42 -43.27 -11.08
CA PHE A 494 -4.98 -41.92 -10.98
C PHE A 494 -6.17 -41.98 -10.00
N PRO A 495 -6.19 -41.22 -8.90
CA PRO A 495 -7.34 -41.21 -8.02
C PRO A 495 -8.54 -40.85 -8.89
N GLY A 496 -9.57 -41.70 -8.88
CA GLY A 496 -10.84 -41.34 -9.49
C GLY A 496 -11.39 -40.05 -8.85
N ALA A 497 -12.64 -39.71 -9.16
CA ALA A 497 -13.34 -38.53 -8.63
C ALA A 497 -13.39 -38.40 -7.07
N GLU A 498 -12.74 -39.30 -6.33
CA GLU A 498 -12.66 -39.40 -4.87
C GLU A 498 -11.59 -38.47 -4.24
N ASP A 499 -10.56 -38.01 -4.96
CA ASP A 499 -9.59 -37.00 -4.45
C ASP A 499 -9.43 -35.78 -5.38
N PRO A 500 -10.21 -34.70 -5.16
CA PRO A 500 -10.09 -33.45 -5.91
C PRO A 500 -8.71 -32.78 -5.82
N SER A 501 -7.88 -33.11 -4.83
CA SER A 501 -6.56 -32.51 -4.66
C SER A 501 -5.52 -33.01 -5.67
N GLN A 502 -5.78 -34.15 -6.29
CA GLN A 502 -4.95 -34.78 -7.32
C GLN A 502 -5.52 -34.59 -8.73
N THR A 503 -6.64 -33.87 -8.87
CA THR A 503 -7.24 -33.58 -10.18
C THR A 503 -6.45 -32.49 -10.90
N PHE A 504 -5.93 -32.77 -12.10
CA PHE A 504 -5.26 -31.77 -12.91
C PHE A 504 -6.22 -30.63 -13.26
N MET A 505 -5.82 -29.40 -12.95
CA MET A 505 -6.58 -28.19 -13.20
C MET A 505 -8.02 -28.29 -12.70
N ALA A 506 -8.24 -28.62 -11.42
CA ALA A 506 -9.58 -28.82 -10.88
C ALA A 506 -10.48 -27.58 -11.09
N GLY A 507 -11.69 -27.80 -11.62
CA GLY A 507 -12.65 -26.74 -11.93
C GLY A 507 -12.46 -26.03 -13.29
N TYR A 508 -11.47 -26.45 -14.08
CA TYR A 508 -11.35 -26.09 -15.49
C TYR A 508 -12.00 -27.16 -16.37
N TYR A 509 -12.74 -26.72 -17.39
CA TYR A 509 -13.57 -27.56 -18.28
C TYR A 509 -13.31 -27.28 -19.77
N SER A 510 -12.15 -26.71 -20.12
CA SER A 510 -11.77 -26.52 -21.52
C SER A 510 -11.38 -27.84 -22.15
N GLU A 511 -11.62 -27.96 -23.46
CA GLU A 511 -11.40 -29.20 -24.22
C GLU A 511 -9.98 -29.76 -24.03
N TRP A 512 -8.95 -28.91 -24.12
CA TRP A 512 -7.56 -29.34 -23.95
C TRP A 512 -7.25 -29.87 -22.54
N VAL A 513 -7.91 -29.36 -21.50
CA VAL A 513 -7.72 -29.84 -20.11
C VAL A 513 -8.29 -31.24 -19.98
N GLU A 514 -9.47 -31.49 -20.54
CA GLU A 514 -10.08 -32.83 -20.52
C GLU A 514 -9.28 -33.82 -21.39
N GLU A 515 -8.83 -33.40 -22.57
CA GLU A 515 -7.91 -34.19 -23.42
C GLU A 515 -6.65 -34.58 -22.62
N TRP A 516 -6.04 -33.63 -21.89
CA TRP A 516 -4.86 -33.88 -21.08
C TRP A 516 -5.14 -34.89 -19.95
N ARG A 517 -6.26 -34.75 -19.23
CA ARG A 517 -6.65 -35.70 -18.18
C ARG A 517 -6.86 -37.12 -18.73
N GLN A 518 -7.47 -37.24 -19.91
CA GLN A 518 -7.73 -38.54 -20.54
C GLN A 518 -6.45 -39.28 -20.90
N GLN A 519 -5.36 -38.58 -21.24
CA GLN A 519 -4.06 -39.21 -21.55
C GLN A 519 -3.51 -40.05 -20.39
N TRP A 520 -3.88 -39.73 -19.14
CA TRP A 520 -3.44 -40.46 -17.94
C TRP A 520 -4.44 -41.51 -17.44
N LEU A 521 -5.64 -41.55 -18.01
CA LEU A 521 -6.66 -42.58 -17.69
C LEU A 521 -6.49 -43.86 -18.54
N VAL A 522 -5.64 -43.82 -19.57
CA VAL A 522 -5.51 -44.88 -20.59
C VAL A 522 -4.30 -45.81 -20.37
N VAL A 523 -3.61 -45.72 -19.22
CA VAL A 523 -2.49 -46.63 -18.89
C VAL A 523 -2.92 -47.70 -17.92
#